data_AF-A0A179I8H7-F1
#
_entry.id   AF-A0A179I8H7-F1
#
_cell.length_a   1.000
_cell.length_b   1.000
_cell.length_c   1.000
_cell.angle_alpha   90.00
_cell.angle_beta   90.00
_cell.angle_gamma   90.00
#
_symmetry.space_group_name_H-M   'P 1'
#
loop_
_entity.id
_entity.type
_entity.pdbx_description
1 polymer ?
#
loop_
_entity_poly.entity_id
_entity_poly.type
_entity_poly.pdbx_seq_one_letter_code
_entity_poly.pdbx_strand_id
1 'polypeptide(L)'
;MCISLQGAKSSLLYGWVKLLPLHAAAWDVAHLSVSQMVNAPDATRPQLVKAWRESILAQLSQGAVMSAAVVGSFSWPSISTMSTVPLIMIRITWYSSLVCGIMAVATALQQSVFLVRVGCVSDSELLICRLLSSDSAQGRRPRQHQIFVWQAAVGMLEWCIFLWIGGYIVFIWDQTLILQRSQQTSDQV
;
A
#
# COMPACT_ATOMS: atom_id res chain seq x y z
N MET A 1 8.17 -34.24 19.69
CA MET A 1 7.56 -32.96 20.12
C MET A 1 7.56 -32.01 18.93
N CYS A 2 6.66 -32.19 17.95
CA CYS A 2 6.73 -31.52 16.63
C CYS A 2 5.37 -30.98 16.14
N ILE A 3 4.43 -30.65 17.04
CA ILE A 3 3.04 -30.33 16.64
C ILE A 3 2.74 -28.82 16.65
N SER A 4 3.59 -27.96 17.23
CA SER A 4 3.23 -26.53 17.42
C SER A 4 3.64 -25.56 16.30
N LEU A 5 4.41 -25.97 15.29
CA LEU A 5 4.92 -25.06 14.24
C LEU A 5 4.08 -25.01 12.96
N GLN A 6 3.17 -25.97 12.76
CA GLN A 6 2.30 -26.02 11.56
C GLN A 6 1.07 -25.10 11.72
N GLY A 7 0.48 -25.04 12.93
CA GLY A 7 -0.73 -24.27 13.21
C GLY A 7 -0.56 -22.75 13.10
N ALA A 8 0.63 -22.22 13.46
CA ALA A 8 0.94 -20.80 13.38
C ALA A 8 1.07 -20.29 11.93
N LYS A 9 1.56 -21.15 11.01
CA LYS A 9 1.63 -20.80 9.58
C LYS A 9 0.24 -20.74 8.97
N SER A 10 -0.65 -21.68 9.30
CA SER A 10 -2.02 -21.68 8.79
C SER A 10 -2.87 -20.53 9.35
N SER A 11 -2.69 -20.13 10.61
CA SER A 11 -3.44 -19.02 11.21
C SER A 11 -2.99 -17.65 10.71
N LEU A 12 -1.68 -17.45 10.51
CA LEU A 12 -1.15 -16.25 9.86
C LEU A 12 -1.68 -16.15 8.43
N LEU A 13 -1.56 -17.22 7.62
CA LEU A 13 -2.08 -17.23 6.25
C LEU A 13 -3.59 -16.96 6.19
N TYR A 14 -4.38 -17.48 7.14
CA TYR A 14 -5.82 -17.19 7.23
C TYR A 14 -6.13 -15.72 7.57
N GLY A 15 -5.31 -15.09 8.41
CA GLY A 15 -5.42 -13.66 8.74
C GLY A 15 -5.12 -12.75 7.55
N TRP A 16 -4.10 -13.09 6.77
CA TRP A 16 -3.77 -12.41 5.51
C TRP A 16 -4.89 -12.53 4.47
N VAL A 17 -5.52 -13.71 4.35
CA VAL A 17 -6.66 -13.92 3.46
C VAL A 17 -7.91 -13.14 3.92
N LYS A 18 -8.06 -12.88 5.22
CA LYS A 18 -9.15 -12.07 5.79
C LYS A 18 -8.96 -10.55 5.69
N LEU A 19 -7.77 -10.05 5.35
CA LEU A 19 -7.54 -8.62 5.09
C LEU A 19 -7.87 -8.22 3.64
N LEU A 20 -7.92 -9.20 2.73
CA LEU A 20 -8.29 -9.04 1.33
C LEU A 20 -9.73 -8.56 1.04
N PRO A 21 -10.79 -8.78 1.85
CA PRO A 21 -12.12 -8.30 1.51
C PRO A 21 -12.25 -6.78 1.63
N LEU A 22 -11.50 -6.13 2.52
CA LEU A 22 -11.48 -4.66 2.61
C LEU A 22 -10.78 -4.04 1.41
N HIS A 23 -9.66 -4.63 0.97
CA HIS A 23 -8.94 -4.18 -0.21
C HIS A 23 -9.73 -4.46 -1.50
N ALA A 24 -10.34 -5.63 -1.61
CA ALA A 24 -11.22 -5.96 -2.74
C ALA A 24 -12.45 -5.04 -2.79
N ALA A 25 -13.05 -4.72 -1.64
CA ALA A 25 -14.14 -3.74 -1.57
C ALA A 25 -13.67 -2.32 -1.91
N ALA A 26 -12.49 -1.89 -1.46
CA ALA A 26 -11.92 -0.60 -1.81
C ALA A 26 -11.65 -0.49 -3.32
N TRP A 27 -11.15 -1.57 -3.93
CA TRP A 27 -10.95 -1.67 -5.37
C TRP A 27 -12.27 -1.60 -6.13
N ASP A 28 -13.30 -2.33 -5.70
CA ASP A 28 -14.62 -2.33 -6.32
C ASP A 28 -15.29 -0.94 -6.23
N VAL A 29 -15.18 -0.27 -5.08
CA VAL A 29 -15.65 1.10 -4.89
C VAL A 29 -14.88 2.11 -5.76
N ALA A 30 -13.57 1.91 -5.96
CA ALA A 30 -12.78 2.75 -6.86
C ALA A 30 -13.24 2.63 -8.32
N HIS A 31 -13.57 1.42 -8.78
CA HIS A 31 -14.16 1.21 -10.11
C HIS A 31 -15.58 1.77 -10.21
N LEU A 32 -16.41 1.55 -9.19
CA LEU A 32 -17.78 2.02 -9.14
C LEU A 32 -17.85 3.55 -9.18
N SER A 33 -17.06 4.23 -8.35
CA SER A 33 -17.00 5.69 -8.29
C SER A 33 -16.61 6.31 -9.64
N VAL A 34 -15.58 5.76 -10.30
CA VAL A 34 -15.18 6.18 -11.65
C VAL A 34 -16.29 5.91 -12.68
N SER A 35 -16.95 4.76 -12.61
CA SER A 35 -18.05 4.43 -13.52
C SER A 35 -19.26 5.38 -13.34
N GLN A 36 -19.55 5.79 -12.11
CA GLN A 36 -20.61 6.74 -11.80
C GLN A 36 -20.26 8.15 -12.27
N MET A 37 -19.01 8.59 -12.11
CA MET A 37 -18.55 9.90 -12.61
C MET A 37 -18.63 10.00 -14.13
N VAL A 38 -18.19 8.95 -14.84
CA VAL A 38 -18.18 8.92 -16.30
C VAL A 38 -19.60 8.92 -16.89
N ASN A 39 -20.56 8.28 -16.20
CA ASN A 39 -21.96 8.18 -16.63
C ASN A 39 -22.89 9.23 -15.98
N ALA A 40 -22.38 10.10 -15.11
CA ALA A 40 -23.19 11.13 -14.45
C ALA A 40 -23.72 12.18 -15.45
N PRO A 41 -24.92 12.73 -15.21
CA PRO A 41 -25.43 13.89 -15.94
C PRO A 41 -24.46 15.08 -15.91
N ASP A 42 -24.43 15.88 -16.99
CA ASP A 42 -23.49 17.01 -17.14
C ASP A 42 -23.59 18.04 -16.00
N ALA A 43 -24.75 18.16 -15.33
CA ALA A 43 -24.95 19.07 -14.21
C ALA A 43 -24.29 18.63 -12.89
N THR A 44 -24.13 17.33 -12.63
CA THR A 44 -23.58 16.78 -11.38
C THR A 44 -22.19 16.19 -11.52
N ARG A 45 -21.78 15.86 -12.76
CA ARG A 45 -20.42 15.47 -13.13
C ARG A 45 -19.32 16.38 -12.54
N PRO A 46 -19.41 17.73 -12.61
CA PRO A 46 -18.42 18.62 -12.01
C PRO A 46 -18.09 18.34 -10.55
N GLN A 47 -19.14 18.22 -9.74
CA GLN A 47 -19.03 18.03 -8.31
C GLN A 47 -18.43 16.66 -7.98
N LEU A 48 -18.84 15.62 -8.69
CA LEU A 48 -18.32 14.26 -8.50
C LEU A 48 -16.84 14.15 -8.90
N VAL A 49 -16.44 14.78 -10.01
CA VAL A 49 -15.04 14.81 -10.45
C VAL A 49 -14.17 15.59 -9.47
N LYS A 50 -14.66 16.71 -8.93
CA LYS A 50 -13.95 17.47 -7.91
C LYS A 50 -13.79 16.66 -6.62
N ALA A 51 -14.86 16.02 -6.14
CA ALA A 51 -14.82 15.18 -4.93
C ALA A 51 -13.86 13.99 -5.11
N TRP A 52 -13.86 13.36 -6.28
CA TRP A 52 -12.90 12.30 -6.62
C TRP A 52 -11.46 12.79 -6.56
N ARG A 53 -11.16 13.91 -7.23
CA ARG A 53 -9.82 14.49 -7.25
C ARG A 53 -9.31 14.79 -5.86
N GLU A 54 -10.15 15.41 -5.02
CA GLU A 54 -9.83 15.71 -3.62
C GLU A 54 -9.60 14.43 -2.80
N SER A 55 -10.42 13.40 -3.00
CA SER A 55 -10.25 12.12 -2.31
C SER A 55 -8.93 11.41 -2.68
N ILE A 56 -8.51 11.47 -3.94
CA ILE A 56 -7.24 10.88 -4.39
C ILE A 56 -6.07 11.69 -3.83
N LEU A 57 -6.10 13.02 -3.90
CA LEU A 57 -5.07 13.87 -3.29
C LEU A 57 -4.93 13.62 -1.77
N ALA A 58 -6.04 13.43 -1.07
CA ALA A 58 -6.02 13.09 0.35
C ALA A 58 -5.36 11.72 0.61
N GLN A 59 -5.67 10.70 -0.19
CA GLN A 59 -5.04 9.37 -0.08
C GLN A 59 -3.53 9.42 -0.33
N LEU A 60 -3.10 10.15 -1.37
CA LEU A 60 -1.69 10.28 -1.74
C LEU A 60 -0.87 10.98 -0.64
N SER A 61 -1.43 12.00 0.01
CA SER A 61 -0.76 12.69 1.12
C SER A 61 -0.66 11.83 2.38
N GLN A 62 -1.73 11.10 2.74
CA GLN A 62 -1.70 10.15 3.85
C GLN A 62 -0.68 9.03 3.62
N GLY A 63 -0.57 8.55 2.38
CA GLY A 63 0.43 7.55 2.00
C GLY A 63 1.88 8.02 2.17
N ALA A 64 2.14 9.31 1.87
CA ALA A 64 3.45 9.91 2.10
C ALA A 64 3.81 9.98 3.59
N VAL A 65 2.86 10.33 4.46
CA VAL A 65 3.08 10.35 5.92
C VAL A 65 3.37 8.95 6.45
N MET A 66 2.62 7.93 6.02
CA MET A 66 2.88 6.55 6.42
C MET A 66 4.26 6.07 5.97
N SER A 67 4.65 6.37 4.74
CA SER A 67 5.99 6.03 4.24
C SER A 67 7.10 6.70 5.05
N ALA A 68 6.92 7.98 5.41
CA ALA A 68 7.86 8.69 6.25
C ALA A 68 7.98 8.05 7.66
N ALA A 69 6.88 7.58 8.24
CA ALA A 69 6.90 6.85 9.51
C ALA A 69 7.64 5.51 9.40
N VAL A 70 7.43 4.76 8.31
CA VAL A 70 8.16 3.52 8.01
C VAL A 70 9.66 3.79 7.85
N VAL A 71 10.04 4.82 7.09
CA VAL A 71 11.44 5.23 6.92
C VAL A 71 12.06 5.67 8.25
N GLY A 72 11.32 6.44 9.05
CA GLY A 72 11.76 6.87 10.39
C GLY A 72 12.01 5.71 11.35
N SER A 73 11.26 4.63 11.22
CA SER A 73 11.43 3.41 12.04
C SER A 73 12.77 2.71 11.78
N PHE A 74 13.39 2.90 10.61
CA PHE A 74 14.72 2.37 10.31
C PHE A 74 15.88 3.17 10.94
N SER A 75 15.59 4.36 11.50
CA SER A 75 16.58 5.15 12.23
C SER A 75 16.94 4.56 13.60
N TRP A 76 16.24 3.51 14.05
CA TRP A 76 16.50 2.91 15.36
C TRP A 76 17.80 2.10 15.40
N PRO A 77 18.65 2.27 16.43
CA PRO A 77 20.02 1.74 16.42
C PRO A 77 20.15 0.22 16.58
N SER A 78 19.05 -0.54 16.66
CA SER A 78 19.07 -1.93 17.14
C SER A 78 19.50 -2.98 16.11
N ILE A 79 19.95 -2.59 14.91
CA ILE A 79 20.31 -3.52 13.82
C ILE A 79 21.74 -4.07 13.98
N SER A 80 22.54 -3.57 14.92
CA SER A 80 23.96 -3.89 15.04
C SER A 80 24.30 -5.16 15.84
N THR A 81 23.36 -5.80 16.53
CA THR A 81 23.68 -6.86 17.52
C THR A 81 23.14 -8.28 17.22
N MET A 82 22.59 -8.55 16.03
CA MET A 82 22.00 -9.86 15.69
C MET A 82 22.94 -10.83 14.95
N SER A 83 22.56 -12.12 14.88
CA SER A 83 23.32 -13.21 14.23
C SER A 83 23.23 -13.20 12.69
N THR A 84 24.27 -13.65 11.99
CA THR A 84 24.54 -13.37 10.56
C THR A 84 23.50 -13.86 9.54
N VAL A 85 22.82 -14.99 9.78
CA VAL A 85 21.92 -15.61 8.76
C VAL A 85 20.49 -15.05 8.79
N PRO A 86 19.78 -14.97 9.94
CA PRO A 86 18.49 -14.29 10.02
C PRO A 86 18.58 -12.80 9.64
N LEU A 87 19.71 -12.15 9.95
CA LEU A 87 19.99 -10.75 9.62
C LEU A 87 19.86 -10.44 8.13
N ILE A 88 20.33 -11.34 7.26
CA ILE A 88 20.34 -11.09 5.82
C ILE A 88 18.91 -11.09 5.27
N MET A 89 18.08 -12.05 5.69
CA MET A 89 16.68 -12.13 5.24
C MET A 89 15.85 -10.95 5.75
N ILE A 90 16.05 -10.58 7.01
CA ILE A 90 15.39 -9.42 7.63
C ILE A 90 15.81 -8.13 6.90
N ARG A 91 17.12 -7.95 6.67
CA ARG A 91 17.66 -6.79 5.93
C ARG A 91 17.10 -6.71 4.51
N ILE A 92 17.10 -7.80 3.75
CA ILE A 92 16.56 -7.80 2.39
C ILE A 92 15.08 -7.41 2.40
N THR A 93 14.29 -7.97 3.31
CA THR A 93 12.84 -7.68 3.42
C THR A 93 12.59 -6.22 3.80
N TRP A 94 13.38 -5.69 4.73
CA TRP A 94 13.30 -4.32 5.20
C TRP A 94 13.78 -3.28 4.18
N TYR A 95 14.92 -3.51 3.53
CA TYR A 95 15.39 -2.65 2.44
C TYR A 95 14.45 -2.69 1.23
N SER A 96 13.86 -3.86 0.93
CA SER A 96 12.84 -3.97 -0.13
C SER A 96 11.58 -3.18 0.21
N SER A 97 11.13 -3.21 1.47
CA SER A 97 10.05 -2.36 1.96
C SER A 97 10.38 -0.87 1.80
N LEU A 98 11.59 -0.46 2.17
CA LEU A 98 12.05 0.93 2.06
C LEU A 98 12.06 1.41 0.60
N VAL A 99 12.62 0.61 -0.32
CA VAL A 99 12.61 0.91 -1.76
C VAL A 99 11.17 0.98 -2.29
N CYS A 100 10.30 0.04 -1.93
CA CYS A 100 8.89 0.08 -2.32
C CYS A 100 8.17 1.32 -1.77
N GLY A 101 8.45 1.72 -0.53
CA GLY A 101 7.90 2.92 0.08
C GLY A 101 8.34 4.19 -0.63
N ILE A 102 9.63 4.33 -0.93
CA ILE A 102 10.16 5.48 -1.71
C ILE A 102 9.50 5.53 -3.09
N MET A 103 9.40 4.38 -3.77
CA MET A 103 8.74 4.29 -5.09
C MET A 103 7.26 4.65 -5.02
N ALA A 104 6.54 4.21 -3.97
CA ALA A 104 5.15 4.58 -3.73
C ALA A 104 5.00 6.10 -3.55
N VAL A 105 5.84 6.73 -2.73
CA VAL A 105 5.84 8.19 -2.54
C VAL A 105 6.18 8.94 -3.82
N ALA A 106 7.18 8.49 -4.57
CA ALA A 106 7.56 9.10 -5.84
C ALA A 106 6.42 9.02 -6.86
N THR A 107 5.77 7.87 -6.96
CA THR A 107 4.60 7.67 -7.83
C THR A 107 3.44 8.55 -7.36
N ALA A 108 3.19 8.63 -6.06
CA ALA A 108 2.13 9.44 -5.49
C ALA A 108 2.35 10.94 -5.72
N LEU A 109 3.60 11.40 -5.66
CA LEU A 109 3.97 12.78 -5.98
C LEU A 109 3.73 13.09 -7.45
N GLN A 110 4.14 12.20 -8.37
CA GLN A 110 3.90 12.36 -9.80
C GLN A 110 2.40 12.43 -10.12
N GLN A 111 1.60 11.57 -9.49
CA GLN A 111 0.14 11.58 -9.61
C GLN A 111 -0.48 12.87 -9.05
N SER A 112 -0.02 13.34 -7.89
CA SER A 112 -0.50 14.57 -7.25
C SER A 112 -0.22 15.80 -8.12
N VAL A 113 1.00 15.91 -8.66
CA VAL A 113 1.39 17.01 -9.55
C VAL A 113 0.53 17.02 -10.82
N PHE A 114 0.25 15.84 -11.39
CA PHE A 114 -0.65 15.74 -12.52
C PHE A 114 -2.07 16.22 -12.18
N LEU A 115 -2.63 15.75 -11.05
CA LEU A 115 -3.99 16.14 -10.60
C LEU A 115 -4.09 17.66 -10.34
N VAL A 116 -3.07 18.26 -9.74
CA VAL A 116 -2.99 19.72 -9.52
C VAL A 116 -2.95 20.46 -10.85
N ARG A 117 -2.10 20.03 -11.79
CA ARG A 117 -1.99 20.66 -13.11
C ARG A 117 -3.27 20.56 -13.92
N VAL A 118 -3.90 19.38 -13.92
CA VAL A 118 -5.20 19.18 -14.59
C VAL A 118 -6.28 20.04 -13.93
N GLY A 119 -6.24 20.22 -12.61
CA GLY A 119 -7.19 21.05 -11.89
C GLY A 119 -7.13 22.55 -12.18
N CYS A 120 -6.02 23.04 -12.74
CA CYS A 120 -5.87 24.45 -13.17
C CYS A 120 -6.43 24.72 -14.58
N VAL A 121 -6.91 23.69 -15.30
CA VAL A 121 -7.46 23.83 -16.66
C VAL A 121 -8.97 24.12 -16.58
N SER A 122 -9.44 25.07 -17.40
CA SER A 122 -10.84 25.51 -17.46
C SER A 122 -11.84 24.38 -17.77
N ASP A 123 -11.39 23.32 -18.45
CA ASP A 123 -12.14 22.09 -18.78
C ASP A 123 -11.58 20.84 -18.07
N SER A 124 -11.08 21.00 -16.84
CA SER A 124 -10.49 19.91 -16.06
C SER A 124 -11.40 18.67 -15.95
N GLU A 125 -12.70 18.86 -15.91
CA GLU A 125 -13.69 17.80 -15.73
C GLU A 125 -13.89 16.96 -16.99
N LEU A 126 -13.98 17.61 -18.15
CA LEU A 126 -14.03 16.96 -19.44
C LEU A 126 -12.72 16.23 -19.73
N LEU A 127 -11.58 16.81 -19.34
CA LEU A 127 -10.26 16.17 -19.46
C LEU A 127 -10.14 14.92 -18.58
N ILE A 128 -10.54 15.00 -17.31
CA ILE A 128 -10.53 13.84 -16.40
C ILE A 128 -11.48 12.77 -16.93
N CYS A 129 -12.70 13.12 -17.32
CA CYS A 129 -13.64 12.16 -17.88
C CYS A 129 -13.13 11.55 -19.19
N ARG A 130 -12.44 12.31 -20.05
CA ARG A 130 -11.87 11.82 -21.31
C ARG A 130 -10.63 10.97 -21.10
N LEU A 131 -9.85 11.23 -20.05
CA LEU A 131 -8.77 10.34 -19.64
C LEU A 131 -9.37 9.02 -19.15
N LEU A 132 -10.26 9.10 -18.16
CA LEU A 132 -10.85 7.95 -17.49
C LEU A 132 -11.83 7.16 -18.37
N SER A 133 -12.35 7.73 -19.46
CA SER A 133 -13.21 7.02 -20.41
C SER A 133 -12.44 6.55 -21.65
N SER A 134 -12.72 5.32 -22.07
CA SER A 134 -12.45 4.84 -23.42
C SER A 134 -13.74 4.94 -24.21
N ASP A 135 -13.65 5.55 -25.39
CA ASP A 135 -14.78 5.62 -26.31
C ASP A 135 -15.10 4.20 -26.81
N SER A 136 -16.35 3.78 -26.65
CA SER A 136 -16.83 2.47 -27.07
C SER A 136 -18.22 2.65 -27.66
N ALA A 137 -18.51 1.91 -28.73
CA ALA A 137 -19.75 2.01 -29.52
C ALA A 137 -21.06 1.78 -28.72
N GLN A 138 -20.99 1.38 -27.43
CA GLN A 138 -22.12 1.17 -26.53
C GLN A 138 -22.16 2.14 -25.32
N GLY A 139 -21.34 3.21 -25.34
CA GLY A 139 -21.25 4.22 -24.28
C GLY A 139 -19.81 4.42 -23.76
N ARG A 140 -19.59 5.46 -22.95
CA ARG A 140 -18.27 5.71 -22.33
C ARG A 140 -17.97 4.63 -21.30
N ARG A 141 -16.96 3.79 -21.57
CA ARG A 141 -16.50 2.77 -20.61
C ARG A 141 -15.28 3.27 -19.84
N PRO A 142 -15.18 3.00 -18.54
CA PRO A 142 -14.00 3.34 -17.77
C PRO A 142 -12.77 2.57 -18.27
N ARG A 143 -11.67 3.29 -18.49
CA ARG A 143 -10.42 2.77 -19.03
C ARG A 143 -9.64 2.06 -17.91
N GLN A 144 -9.82 0.74 -17.83
CA GLN A 144 -9.34 -0.12 -16.75
C GLN A 144 -7.85 0.07 -16.39
N HIS A 145 -6.98 0.23 -17.39
CA HIS A 145 -5.54 0.44 -17.14
C HIS A 145 -5.22 1.80 -16.53
N GLN A 146 -6.02 2.83 -16.80
CA GLN A 146 -5.82 4.12 -16.14
C GLN A 146 -6.20 4.03 -14.68
N ILE A 147 -7.30 3.35 -14.35
CA ILE A 147 -7.68 3.09 -12.97
C ILE A 147 -6.57 2.32 -12.26
N PHE A 148 -5.96 1.32 -12.92
CA PHE A 148 -4.82 0.61 -12.38
C PHE A 148 -3.62 1.53 -12.09
N VAL A 149 -3.28 2.43 -13.03
CA VAL A 149 -2.21 3.41 -12.82
C VAL A 149 -2.53 4.32 -11.63
N TRP A 150 -3.76 4.81 -11.51
CA TRP A 150 -4.18 5.67 -10.39
C TRP A 150 -4.13 4.95 -9.04
N GLN A 151 -4.42 3.65 -9.02
CA GLN A 151 -4.36 2.84 -7.81
C GLN A 151 -2.97 2.25 -7.53
N ALA A 152 -2.02 2.35 -8.47
CA ALA A 152 -0.68 1.77 -8.32
C ALA A 152 0.10 2.36 -7.13
N ALA A 153 -0.07 3.66 -6.83
CA ALA A 153 0.56 4.31 -5.69
C ALA A 153 0.06 3.73 -4.36
N VAL A 154 -1.26 3.55 -4.23
CA VAL A 154 -1.89 2.96 -3.03
C VAL A 154 -1.49 1.48 -2.90
N GLY A 155 -1.52 0.73 -3.99
CA GLY A 155 -1.10 -0.67 -3.99
C GLY A 155 0.37 -0.84 -3.58
N MET A 156 1.30 -0.06 -4.15
CA MET A 156 2.72 -0.13 -3.76
C MET A 156 2.95 0.22 -2.29
N LEU A 157 2.16 1.15 -1.73
CA LEU A 157 2.21 1.51 -0.33
C LEU A 157 1.75 0.37 0.59
N GLU A 158 0.65 -0.29 0.24
CA GLU A 158 0.18 -1.46 0.99
C GLU A 158 1.20 -2.60 0.96
N TRP A 159 1.80 -2.87 -0.21
CA TRP A 159 2.89 -3.83 -0.34
C TRP A 159 4.10 -3.46 0.53
N CYS A 160 4.46 -2.17 0.58
CA CYS A 160 5.51 -1.66 1.45
C CYS A 160 5.21 -1.98 2.93
N ILE A 161 3.99 -1.70 3.39
CA ILE A 161 3.55 -1.96 4.77
C ILE A 161 3.59 -3.47 5.07
N PHE A 162 3.15 -4.30 4.13
CA PHE A 162 3.16 -5.76 4.32
C PHE A 162 4.57 -6.34 4.41
N LEU A 163 5.50 -5.87 3.57
CA LEU A 163 6.91 -6.23 3.67
C LEU A 163 7.51 -5.73 4.99
N TRP A 164 7.12 -4.54 5.45
CA TRP A 164 7.59 -3.98 6.71
C TRP A 164 7.13 -4.80 7.92
N ILE A 165 5.82 -5.06 8.03
CA ILE A 165 5.22 -5.90 9.09
C ILE A 165 5.81 -7.31 9.05
N GLY A 166 5.96 -7.88 7.85
CA GLY A 166 6.57 -9.19 7.67
C GLY A 166 7.99 -9.26 8.25
N GLY A 167 8.84 -8.28 7.93
CA GLY A 167 10.17 -8.20 8.53
C GLY A 167 10.16 -7.94 10.04
N TYR A 168 9.19 -7.18 10.54
CA TYR A 168 9.05 -6.89 11.98
C TYR A 168 8.64 -8.13 12.80
N ILE A 169 7.72 -8.95 12.28
CA ILE A 169 7.33 -10.23 12.92
C ILE A 169 8.53 -11.17 13.02
N VAL A 170 9.33 -11.28 11.95
CA VAL A 170 10.54 -12.11 11.93
C VAL A 170 11.57 -11.59 12.94
N PHE A 171 11.72 -10.27 13.05
CA PHE A 171 12.61 -9.66 14.04
C PHE A 171 12.21 -9.98 15.49
N ILE A 172 10.92 -9.86 15.83
CA ILE A 172 10.42 -10.23 17.17
C ILE A 172 10.66 -11.71 17.44
N TRP A 173 10.38 -12.56 16.46
CA TRP A 173 10.57 -13.99 16.59
C TRP A 173 12.03 -14.34 16.92
N ASP A 174 12.99 -13.75 16.21
CA ASP A 174 14.42 -13.96 16.48
C ASP A 174 14.83 -13.47 17.88
N GLN A 175 14.39 -12.28 18.30
CA GLN A 175 14.63 -11.77 19.67
C GLN A 175 14.09 -12.72 20.75
N THR A 176 12.87 -13.23 20.57
CA THR A 176 12.27 -14.16 21.55
C THR A 176 13.02 -15.50 21.63
N LEU A 177 13.51 -16.01 20.51
CA LEU A 177 14.32 -17.23 20.50
C LEU A 177 15.69 -17.04 21.17
N ILE A 178 16.32 -15.88 20.97
CA ILE A 178 17.59 -15.54 21.62
C ILE A 178 17.41 -15.48 23.14
N LEU A 179 16.36 -14.82 23.63
CA LEU A 179 16.05 -14.72 25.06
C LEU A 179 15.81 -16.10 25.71
N GLN A 180 15.07 -16.97 25.03
CA GLN A 180 14.85 -18.35 25.50
C GLN A 180 16.16 -19.14 25.59
N ARG A 181 17.05 -19.00 24.60
CA ARG A 181 18.35 -19.69 24.59
C ARG A 181 19.27 -19.19 25.72
N SER A 182 19.29 -17.89 26.02
CA SER A 182 20.09 -17.36 27.13
C SER A 182 19.62 -17.88 28.48
N GLN A 183 18.31 -17.95 28.70
CA GLN A 183 17.75 -18.42 29.97
C GLN A 183 18.05 -19.91 30.22
N GLN A 184 17.92 -20.74 29.19
CA GLN A 184 18.26 -22.16 29.27
C GLN A 184 19.75 -22.41 29.57
N THR A 185 20.64 -21.48 29.18
CA THR A 185 22.08 -21.58 29.47
C THR A 185 22.38 -21.22 30.92
N SER A 186 21.68 -20.23 31.50
CA SER A 186 21.82 -19.86 32.92
C SER A 186 21.27 -20.91 33.87
N ASP A 187 20.21 -21.64 33.50
CA ASP A 187 19.64 -22.71 34.34
C ASP A 187 20.51 -24.00 34.38
N GLN A 188 21.53 -24.09 33.51
CA GLN A 188 22.45 -25.25 33.40
C GLN A 188 23.77 -25.06 34.17
N VAL A 189 24.01 -23.88 34.75
CA VAL A 189 25.24 -23.51 35.49
C VAL A 189 24.92 -23.34 36.97
#